data_AF-F4P261-F1
#
_entry.id   AF-F4P261-F1
#
_cell.length_a   1.000
_cell.length_b   1.000
_cell.length_c   1.000
_cell.angle_alpha   90.00
_cell.angle_beta   90.00
_cell.angle_gamma   90.00
#
_symmetry.space_group_name_H-M   'P 1'
#
loop_
_entity.id
_entity.type
_entity.pdbx_description
1 polymer ?
#
loop_
_entity_poly.entity_id
_entity_poly.type
_entity_poly.pdbx_seq_one_letter_code
_entity_poly.pdbx_strand_id
1 'polypeptide(L)'
;MRTPHNEQGPKVIKQLVGMGYVVVSHNVDSGDSDIDGAGNPGTQAVIEFDKSISHHRGASPKTHSFITLHNEWVENGHSGIQAIVQKYRKLGYTFVTVGECLGQPNPKSWYRVRDFKKLA
;
A
#
# COMPACT_ATOMS: atom_id res chain seq x y z
N MET A 1 10.57 2.35 1.48
CA MET A 1 10.76 1.07 0.78
C MET A 1 9.82 0.03 1.36
N ARG A 2 9.56 -1.06 0.64
CA ARG A 2 8.81 -2.23 1.13
C ARG A 2 9.70 -3.46 0.93
N THR A 3 9.74 -4.35 1.91
CA THR A 3 10.49 -5.61 1.79
C THR A 3 9.63 -6.65 1.06
N PRO A 4 10.24 -7.54 0.24
CA PRO A 4 9.52 -8.69 -0.30
C PRO A 4 8.94 -9.55 0.82
N HIS A 5 7.69 -9.99 0.65
CA HIS A 5 6.93 -10.87 1.56
C HIS A 5 6.76 -10.40 3.01
N ASN A 6 7.30 -9.24 3.40
CA ASN A 6 7.33 -8.75 4.78
C ASN A 6 7.96 -9.74 5.80
N GLU A 7 8.77 -10.70 5.33
CA GLU A 7 9.34 -11.80 6.14
C GLU A 7 10.67 -11.42 6.82
N GLN A 8 11.16 -10.20 6.61
CA GLN A 8 12.49 -9.82 7.05
C GLN A 8 12.53 -9.68 8.58
N GLY A 9 13.43 -10.44 9.21
CA GLY A 9 13.61 -10.39 10.66
C GLY A 9 14.13 -9.04 11.17
N PRO A 10 14.03 -8.77 12.49
CA PRO A 10 14.34 -7.46 13.08
C PRO A 10 15.75 -6.93 12.78
N LYS A 11 16.74 -7.83 12.60
CA LYS A 11 18.12 -7.44 12.26
C LYS A 11 18.21 -6.72 10.92
N VAL A 12 17.54 -7.26 9.89
CA VAL A 12 17.52 -6.68 8.54
C VAL A 12 16.79 -5.34 8.56
N ILE A 13 15.62 -5.29 9.22
CA ILE A 13 14.84 -4.05 9.37
C ILE A 13 15.67 -2.97 10.06
N LYS A 14 16.36 -3.31 11.16
CA LYS A 14 17.24 -2.39 11.88
C LYS A 14 18.37 -1.85 10.99
N GLN A 15 18.96 -2.70 10.16
CA GLN A 15 20.01 -2.28 9.22
C GLN A 15 19.46 -1.31 8.16
N LEU A 16 18.30 -1.61 7.56
CA LEU A 16 17.66 -0.72 6.57
C LEU A 16 17.33 0.65 7.18
N VAL A 17 16.80 0.67 8.41
CA VAL A 17 16.56 1.91 9.17
C VAL A 17 17.88 2.61 9.51
N GLY A 18 18.95 1.89 9.85
CA GLY A 18 20.27 2.47 10.08
C GLY A 18 20.89 3.08 8.82
N MET A 19 20.60 2.53 7.64
CA MET A 19 20.92 3.15 6.35
C MET A 19 20.01 4.36 6.05
N GLY A 20 18.98 4.56 6.87
CA GLY A 20 17.96 5.61 6.87
C GLY A 20 16.88 5.45 5.79
N TYR A 21 16.58 4.21 5.43
CA TYR A 21 15.31 3.91 4.76
C TYR A 21 14.16 3.98 5.75
N VAL A 22 13.02 4.51 5.30
CA VAL A 22 11.73 4.22 5.92
C VAL A 22 11.25 2.87 5.37
N VAL A 23 11.04 1.89 6.24
CA VAL A 23 10.50 0.57 5.84
C VAL A 23 8.99 0.57 6.10
N VAL A 24 8.22 0.33 5.04
CA VAL A 24 6.76 0.45 5.01
C VAL A 24 6.16 -0.91 4.68
N SER A 25 5.34 -1.43 5.59
CA SER A 25 4.53 -2.62 5.36
C SER A 25 3.12 -2.24 4.87
N HIS A 26 2.14 -3.07 5.16
CA HIS A 26 0.72 -2.84 4.91
C HIS A 26 -0.07 -3.35 6.12
N ASN A 27 -1.27 -2.83 6.33
CA ASN A 27 -2.23 -3.36 7.31
C ASN A 27 -3.50 -3.92 6.66
N VAL A 28 -3.58 -3.83 5.33
CA VAL A 28 -4.63 -4.41 4.49
C VAL A 28 -3.96 -4.98 3.25
N ASP A 29 -4.04 -6.29 3.07
CA ASP A 29 -3.70 -6.94 1.79
C ASP A 29 -4.93 -6.88 0.88
N SER A 30 -4.76 -6.55 -0.40
CA SER A 30 -5.90 -6.52 -1.31
C SER A 30 -6.39 -7.89 -1.76
N GLY A 31 -5.55 -8.93 -1.61
CA GLY A 31 -5.85 -10.27 -2.14
C GLY A 31 -5.87 -10.31 -3.67
N ASP A 32 -5.18 -9.37 -4.34
CA ASP A 32 -5.23 -9.24 -5.79
C ASP A 32 -4.60 -10.41 -6.55
N SER A 33 -3.62 -11.11 -5.96
CA SER A 33 -3.10 -12.34 -6.54
C SER A 33 -4.15 -13.46 -6.64
N ASP A 34 -5.17 -13.44 -5.78
CA ASP A 34 -6.20 -14.51 -5.73
C ASP A 34 -7.27 -14.32 -6.81
N ILE A 35 -7.26 -13.20 -7.52
CA ILE A 35 -8.26 -12.84 -8.53
C ILE A 35 -7.67 -12.79 -9.95
N ASP A 36 -6.43 -13.22 -10.11
CA ASP A 36 -5.73 -13.23 -11.39
C ASP A 36 -6.51 -14.09 -12.42
N GLY A 37 -6.76 -13.53 -13.59
CA GLY A 37 -7.58 -14.17 -14.63
C GLY A 37 -9.09 -14.25 -14.33
N ALA A 38 -9.61 -13.60 -13.28
CA ALA A 38 -11.05 -13.57 -13.01
C ALA A 38 -11.82 -12.86 -14.14
N GLY A 39 -12.97 -13.43 -14.54
CA GLY A 39 -13.83 -12.84 -15.59
C GLY A 39 -14.57 -11.56 -15.16
N ASN A 40 -14.52 -11.19 -13.89
CA ASN A 40 -15.19 -10.03 -13.31
C ASN A 40 -14.29 -9.31 -12.27
N PRO A 41 -13.10 -8.84 -12.68
CA PRO A 41 -12.01 -8.45 -11.77
C PRO A 41 -12.41 -7.32 -10.80
N GLY A 42 -13.26 -6.39 -11.22
CA GLY A 42 -13.76 -5.30 -10.36
C GLY A 42 -14.58 -5.79 -9.16
N THR A 43 -15.52 -6.71 -9.39
CA THR A 43 -16.38 -7.25 -8.33
C THR A 43 -15.57 -8.11 -7.37
N GLN A 44 -14.73 -8.99 -7.89
CA GLN A 44 -13.92 -9.89 -7.06
C GLN A 44 -12.89 -9.10 -6.23
N ALA A 45 -12.24 -8.09 -6.82
CA ALA A 45 -11.30 -7.23 -6.08
C ALA A 45 -11.95 -6.55 -4.87
N VAL A 46 -13.17 -6.05 -5.01
CA VAL A 46 -13.90 -5.45 -3.88
C VAL A 46 -14.21 -6.49 -2.81
N ILE A 47 -14.59 -7.70 -3.21
CA ILE A 47 -14.88 -8.80 -2.27
C ILE A 47 -13.64 -9.17 -1.46
N GLU A 48 -12.49 -9.40 -2.12
CA GLU A 48 -11.25 -9.76 -1.41
C GLU A 48 -10.75 -8.61 -0.53
N PHE A 49 -10.79 -7.38 -1.04
CA PHE A 49 -10.40 -6.20 -0.26
C PHE A 49 -11.29 -6.01 0.98
N ASP A 50 -12.60 -6.24 0.87
CA ASP A 50 -13.53 -6.18 2.01
C ASP A 50 -13.23 -7.23 3.07
N LYS A 51 -12.85 -8.46 2.67
CA LYS A 51 -12.45 -9.50 3.62
C LYS A 51 -11.26 -9.03 4.44
N SER A 52 -10.25 -8.44 3.81
CA SER A 52 -9.08 -7.90 4.51
C SER A 52 -9.45 -6.75 5.46
N ILE A 53 -10.32 -5.84 5.03
CA ILE A 53 -10.81 -4.74 5.87
C ILE A 53 -11.63 -5.23 7.06
N SER A 54 -12.35 -6.35 6.92
CA SER A 54 -13.20 -6.90 7.99
C SER A 54 -12.43 -7.30 9.27
N HIS A 55 -11.11 -7.53 9.17
CA HIS A 55 -10.24 -7.73 10.33
C HIS A 55 -10.12 -6.47 11.22
N HIS A 56 -10.48 -5.30 10.70
CA HIS A 56 -10.48 -4.01 11.39
C HIS A 56 -11.91 -3.64 11.82
N ARG A 57 -12.37 -4.23 12.92
CA ARG A 57 -13.76 -4.02 13.41
C ARG A 57 -14.08 -2.54 13.62
N GLY A 58 -15.19 -2.08 13.07
CA GLY A 58 -15.60 -0.67 13.17
C GLY A 58 -14.77 0.30 12.32
N ALA A 59 -14.07 -0.23 11.31
CA ALA A 59 -13.38 0.58 10.32
C ALA A 59 -14.30 1.61 9.68
N SER A 60 -13.88 2.87 9.75
CA SER A 60 -14.49 4.00 9.07
C SER A 60 -13.40 5.01 8.72
N PRO A 61 -13.65 5.96 7.79
CA PRO A 61 -12.67 7.01 7.49
C PRO A 61 -12.32 7.89 8.69
N LYS A 62 -13.16 7.93 9.73
CA LYS A 62 -12.92 8.73 10.95
C LYS A 62 -12.05 8.01 11.97
N THR A 63 -12.03 6.68 11.94
CA THR A 63 -11.43 5.85 12.98
C THR A 63 -10.19 5.09 12.50
N HIS A 64 -10.06 4.84 11.20
CA HIS A 64 -9.00 4.00 10.64
C HIS A 64 -8.39 4.61 9.38
N SER A 65 -7.09 4.36 9.22
CA SER A 65 -6.33 4.62 8.00
C SER A 65 -5.60 3.35 7.60
N PHE A 66 -5.42 3.14 6.30
CA PHE A 66 -4.83 1.92 5.77
C PHE A 66 -3.68 2.23 4.82
N ILE A 67 -2.62 1.44 4.92
CA ILE A 67 -1.62 1.29 3.87
C ILE A 67 -1.91 -0.05 3.24
N THR A 68 -2.35 -0.04 1.97
CA THR A 68 -2.78 -1.24 1.26
C THR A 68 -1.64 -1.86 0.46
N LEU A 69 -1.69 -3.18 0.28
CA LEU A 69 -0.80 -3.92 -0.62
C LEU A 69 -1.56 -4.28 -1.90
N HIS A 70 -0.98 -3.92 -3.04
CA HIS A 70 -1.42 -4.30 -4.38
C HIS A 70 -0.18 -4.63 -5.23
N ASN A 71 -0.41 -5.36 -6.32
CA ASN A 71 0.55 -5.90 -7.26
C ASN A 71 0.14 -5.50 -8.68
N GLU A 72 0.94 -4.64 -9.33
CA GLU A 72 0.62 -4.13 -10.68
C GLU A 72 0.73 -5.18 -11.79
N TRP A 73 1.34 -6.34 -11.50
CA TRP A 73 1.52 -7.43 -12.46
C TRP A 73 0.29 -8.33 -12.62
N VAL A 74 -0.70 -8.22 -11.72
CA VAL A 74 -1.94 -9.02 -11.76
C VAL A 74 -2.76 -8.64 -13.00
N GLU A 75 -3.22 -9.65 -13.76
CA GLU A 75 -4.04 -9.42 -14.94
C GLU A 75 -5.33 -8.69 -14.56
N ASN A 76 -5.64 -7.62 -15.29
CA ASN A 76 -6.80 -6.75 -15.00
C ASN A 76 -6.81 -6.11 -13.59
N GLY A 77 -5.69 -6.12 -12.86
CA GLY A 77 -5.59 -5.52 -11.52
C GLY A 77 -5.97 -4.04 -11.48
N HIS A 78 -5.71 -3.29 -12.56
CA HIS A 78 -6.12 -1.89 -12.71
C HIS A 78 -7.66 -1.70 -12.62
N SER A 79 -8.45 -2.65 -13.16
CA SER A 79 -9.92 -2.61 -13.08
C SER A 79 -10.40 -2.91 -11.66
N GLY A 80 -9.72 -3.82 -10.96
CA GLY A 80 -9.93 -4.09 -9.53
C GLY A 80 -9.66 -2.85 -8.67
N ILE A 81 -8.50 -2.21 -8.85
CA ILE A 81 -8.11 -0.97 -8.16
C ILE A 81 -9.15 0.13 -8.40
N GLN A 82 -9.62 0.30 -9.64
CA GLN A 82 -10.65 1.30 -9.96
C GLN A 82 -11.94 1.06 -9.15
N ALA A 83 -12.42 -0.17 -9.08
CA ALA A 83 -13.63 -0.53 -8.32
C ALA A 83 -13.46 -0.27 -6.82
N ILE A 84 -12.32 -0.66 -6.24
CA ILE A 84 -11.98 -0.39 -4.83
C ILE A 84 -11.96 1.11 -4.55
N VAL A 85 -11.25 1.89 -5.37
CA VAL A 85 -11.16 3.36 -5.21
C VAL A 85 -12.55 3.99 -5.28
N GLN A 86 -13.38 3.60 -6.24
CA GLN A 86 -14.74 4.12 -6.37
C GLN A 86 -15.60 3.83 -5.14
N LYS A 87 -15.55 2.60 -4.62
CA LYS A 87 -16.29 2.23 -3.41
C LYS A 87 -15.82 3.01 -2.19
N TYR A 88 -14.53 2.99 -1.89
CA TYR A 88 -13.99 3.57 -0.65
C TYR A 88 -14.03 5.10 -0.65
N ARG A 89 -13.95 5.75 -1.82
CA ARG A 89 -14.26 7.19 -1.93
C ARG A 89 -15.70 7.49 -1.53
N LYS A 90 -16.67 6.69 -1.97
CA LYS A 90 -18.09 6.87 -1.57
C LYS A 90 -18.30 6.67 -0.07
N LEU A 91 -17.49 5.83 0.57
CA LEU A 91 -17.48 5.63 2.02
C LEU A 91 -16.82 6.80 2.79
N GLY A 92 -16.17 7.74 2.09
CA GLY A 92 -15.55 8.92 2.67
C GLY A 92 -14.03 8.82 2.91
N TYR A 93 -13.37 7.78 2.40
CA TYR A 93 -11.90 7.68 2.45
C TYR A 93 -11.26 8.62 1.42
N THR A 94 -10.15 9.23 1.82
CA THR A 94 -9.23 9.93 0.92
C THR A 94 -8.09 8.99 0.54
N PHE A 95 -7.64 9.09 -0.71
CA PHE A 95 -6.49 8.32 -1.21
C PHE A 95 -5.30 9.26 -1.28
N VAL A 96 -4.26 8.91 -0.54
CA VAL A 96 -3.07 9.72 -0.36
C VAL A 96 -1.83 8.86 -0.59
N THR A 97 -0.70 9.50 -0.85
CA THR A 97 0.59 8.83 -0.90
C THR A 97 0.98 8.31 0.49
N VAL A 98 1.91 7.34 0.54
CA VAL A 98 2.48 6.87 1.81
C VAL A 98 3.14 8.01 2.59
N GLY A 99 3.80 8.95 1.90
CA GLY A 99 4.40 10.12 2.54
C GLY A 99 3.38 10.97 3.29
N GLU A 100 2.27 11.32 2.63
CA GLU A 100 1.16 12.06 3.24
C GLU A 100 0.54 11.28 4.40
N CYS A 101 0.31 9.96 4.24
CA CYS A 101 -0.20 9.10 5.31
C CYS A 101 0.70 9.11 6.57
N LEU A 102 2.01 9.27 6.39
CA LEU A 102 3.00 9.34 7.47
C LEU A 102 3.29 10.77 7.95
N GLY A 103 2.51 11.77 7.52
CA GLY A 103 2.72 13.17 7.90
C GLY A 103 3.94 13.83 7.24
N GLN A 104 4.42 13.28 6.12
CA GLN A 104 5.46 13.86 5.27
C GLN A 104 4.87 14.34 3.94
N PRO A 105 4.20 15.50 3.89
CA PRO A 105 3.50 15.95 2.69
C PRO A 105 4.43 16.46 1.58
N ASN A 106 5.71 16.72 1.86
CA ASN A 106 6.66 17.25 0.88
C ASN A 106 7.36 16.12 0.11
N PRO A 107 7.08 15.91 -1.19
CA PRO A 107 7.71 14.84 -1.96
C PRO A 107 9.24 14.92 -2.01
N LYS A 108 9.82 16.12 -1.90
CA LYS A 108 11.28 16.30 -1.88
C LYS A 108 11.94 15.65 -0.67
N SER A 109 11.23 15.45 0.45
CA SER A 109 11.79 14.76 1.62
C SER A 109 11.79 13.24 1.48
N TRP A 110 11.01 12.68 0.55
CA TRP A 110 10.92 11.23 0.37
C TRP A 110 12.15 10.64 -0.32
N TYR A 111 12.85 11.46 -1.09
CA TYR A 111 13.99 11.04 -1.90
C TYR A 111 15.27 11.66 -1.36
N ARG A 112 16.31 10.84 -1.27
CA ARG A 112 17.67 11.35 -1.09
C ARG A 112 18.17 11.82 -2.44
N VAL A 113 18.28 13.13 -2.61
CA VAL A 113 19.03 13.69 -3.72
C VAL A 113 20.51 13.42 -3.44
N ARG A 114 21.07 12.36 -4.04
CA ARG A 114 22.52 12.16 -4.02
C ARG A 114 23.13 13.07 -5.06
N ASP A 115 24.02 13.96 -4.64
CA ASP A 115 24.91 14.65 -5.56
C ASP A 115 25.94 13.65 -6.07
N PHE A 116 25.71 13.12 -7.28
CA PHE A 116 26.59 12.13 -7.89
C PHE A 116 28.00 12.68 -8.19
N LYS A 117 28.22 13.99 -8.07
CA LYS A 117 29.57 14.59 -8.16
C LYS A 117 30.48 14.24 -6.98
N LYS A 118 29.94 13.71 -5.87
CA LYS A 118 30.74 13.26 -4.71
C LYS A 118 31.16 11.79 -4.77
N LEU A 119 30.79 11.07 -5.83
CA LEU A 119 31.13 9.66 -6.06
C LEU A 119 32.08 9.45 -7.25
N ALA A 120 32.48 10.54 -7.92
CA ALA A 120 33.42 10.56 -9.04
C ALA A 120 34.78 11.12 -8.60
#